data_AF-A0A3C0ZLM9-F1
#
_entry.id   AF-A0A3C0ZLM9-F1
#
_cell.length_a   1.000
_cell.length_b   1.000
_cell.length_c   1.000
_cell.angle_alpha   90.00
_cell.angle_beta   90.00
_cell.angle_gamma   90.00
#
_symmetry.space_group_name_H-M   'P 1'
#
loop_
_entity.id
_entity.type
_entity.pdbx_description
1 polymer ?
#
loop_
_entity_poly.entity_id
_entity_poly.type
_entity_poly.pdbx_seq_one_letter_code
_entity_poly.pdbx_strand_id
1 'polypeptide(L)'
;MGIIGNGHRIFMKKTLAWLKSIVHWLVEWRLFCFAFLVVAAPAGFIVFVDASETVIRITGMLLQLLGIGTVAWGIHITRKEFGHPSVFAVWRKRLSRFPPFCGRLVTGSAHITLSGGGTVSARGYGSLSAGPNPTIEARVQALEENLKLVNDRVSQTQNEMDREFRKQSDTLKQEQQVRADEDQHIRAKMEATETGGLHISAMGALCLFVGVIMSSVASELAMWLK
;
A
#
# COMPACT_ATOMS: atom_id res chain seq x y z
N MET A 1 29.22 -30.67 -16.60
CA MET A 1 28.15 -30.24 -17.53
C MET A 1 27.12 -29.45 -16.71
N GLY A 2 27.18 -28.11 -16.67
CA GLY A 2 26.28 -27.33 -15.79
C GLY A 2 26.42 -25.80 -15.82
N ILE A 3 27.36 -25.25 -16.59
CA ILE A 3 27.68 -23.81 -16.57
C ILE A 3 26.87 -23.02 -17.62
N ILE A 4 26.24 -23.68 -18.60
CA ILE A 4 25.55 -23.02 -19.72
C ILE A 4 24.11 -22.56 -19.35
N GLY A 5 23.49 -23.12 -18.31
CA GLY A 5 22.10 -22.81 -17.94
C GLY A 5 21.89 -21.49 -17.18
N ASN A 6 22.89 -20.99 -16.45
CA ASN A 6 22.74 -19.80 -15.61
C ASN A 6 22.85 -18.48 -16.38
N GLY A 7 23.62 -18.45 -17.47
CA GLY A 7 23.76 -17.25 -18.30
C GLY A 7 22.44 -16.80 -18.94
N HIS A 8 21.63 -17.76 -19.39
CA HIS A 8 20.36 -17.48 -20.07
C HIS A 8 19.30 -16.88 -19.12
N ARG A 9 19.24 -17.36 -17.87
CA ARG A 9 18.34 -16.78 -16.84
C ARG A 9 18.75 -15.37 -16.43
N ILE A 10 20.06 -15.09 -16.35
CA ILE A 10 20.56 -13.75 -16.00
C ILE A 10 20.29 -12.77 -17.15
N PHE A 11 20.47 -13.21 -18.40
CA PHE A 11 20.19 -12.39 -19.57
C PHE A 11 18.70 -12.07 -19.70
N MET A 12 17.81 -13.05 -19.51
CA MET A 12 16.35 -12.83 -19.51
C MET A 12 15.89 -11.87 -18.40
N LYS A 13 16.47 -11.93 -17.21
CA LYS A 13 16.13 -10.99 -16.13
C LYS A 13 16.60 -9.57 -16.45
N LYS A 14 17.80 -9.42 -17.03
CA LYS A 14 18.32 -8.12 -17.47
C LYS A 14 17.50 -7.51 -18.60
N THR A 15 17.07 -8.31 -19.58
CA THR A 15 16.21 -7.82 -20.68
C THR A 15 14.82 -7.45 -20.18
N LEU A 16 14.24 -8.20 -19.23
CA LEU A 16 12.95 -7.83 -18.63
C LEU A 16 13.04 -6.51 -17.84
N ALA A 17 14.12 -6.33 -17.08
CA ALA A 17 14.34 -5.09 -16.33
C ALA A 17 14.54 -3.90 -17.28
N TRP A 18 15.32 -4.08 -18.35
CA TRP A 18 15.52 -3.06 -19.39
C TRP A 18 14.21 -2.72 -20.12
N LEU A 19 13.42 -3.73 -20.49
CA LEU A 19 12.12 -3.52 -21.14
C LEU A 19 11.15 -2.77 -20.21
N LYS A 20 11.11 -3.12 -18.92
CA LYS A 20 10.28 -2.42 -17.93
C LYS A 20 10.72 -0.96 -17.76
N SER A 21 12.03 -0.71 -17.82
CA SER A 21 12.58 0.65 -17.77
C SER A 21 12.24 1.46 -19.01
N ILE A 22 12.24 0.85 -20.20
CA ILE A 22 11.80 1.51 -21.45
C ILE A 22 10.31 1.81 -21.43
N VAL A 23 9.48 0.88 -20.93
CA VAL A 23 8.04 1.11 -20.80
C VAL A 23 7.77 2.27 -19.85
N HIS A 24 8.49 2.35 -18.73
CA HIS A 24 8.40 3.48 -17.80
C HIS A 24 8.80 4.80 -18.48
N TRP A 25 9.93 4.80 -19.19
CA TRP A 25 10.41 5.96 -19.96
C TRP A 25 9.41 6.41 -21.05
N LEU A 26 8.76 5.46 -21.73
CA LEU A 26 7.73 5.76 -22.74
C LEU A 26 6.47 6.37 -22.11
N VAL A 27 6.11 5.96 -20.88
CA VAL A 27 4.97 6.50 -20.13
C VAL A 27 5.25 7.93 -19.67
N GLU A 28 6.47 8.21 -19.19
CA GLU A 28 6.92 9.57 -18.88
C GLU A 28 6.90 10.45 -20.13
N TRP A 29 7.40 9.96 -21.26
CA TRP A 29 7.36 10.69 -22.53
C TRP A 29 5.92 10.99 -23.00
N ARG A 30 4.99 10.08 -22.73
CA ARG A 30 3.57 10.28 -23.08
C ARG A 30 2.96 11.47 -22.35
N LEU A 31 3.36 11.72 -21.10
CA LEU A 31 2.92 12.90 -20.34
C LEU A 31 3.44 14.19 -20.99
N PHE A 32 4.70 14.22 -21.42
CA PHE A 32 5.26 15.34 -22.18
C PHE A 32 4.53 15.56 -23.51
N CYS A 33 4.24 14.49 -24.26
CA CYS A 33 3.45 14.58 -25.49
C CYS A 33 2.05 15.13 -25.24
N PHE A 34 1.37 14.73 -24.15
CA PHE A 34 0.07 15.29 -23.79
C PHE A 34 0.16 16.76 -23.39
N ALA A 35 1.18 17.17 -22.62
CA ALA A 35 1.44 18.58 -22.30
C ALA A 35 1.60 19.40 -23.58
N PHE A 36 2.47 18.93 -24.47
CA PHE A 36 2.76 19.58 -25.72
C PHE A 36 1.50 19.67 -26.60
N LEU A 37 0.72 18.59 -26.69
CA LEU A 37 -0.52 18.57 -27.46
C LEU A 37 -1.56 19.54 -26.89
N VAL A 38 -1.69 19.64 -25.57
CA VAL A 38 -2.62 20.57 -24.91
C VAL A 38 -2.28 22.03 -25.19
N VAL A 39 -1.01 22.37 -25.44
CA VAL A 39 -0.57 23.72 -25.79
C VAL A 39 -0.59 23.94 -27.32
N ALA A 40 -0.09 22.97 -28.09
CA ALA A 40 0.07 23.07 -29.54
C ALA A 40 -1.26 22.96 -30.30
N ALA A 41 -2.23 22.17 -29.81
CA ALA A 41 -3.53 22.01 -30.46
C ALA A 41 -4.35 23.32 -30.48
N PRO A 42 -4.54 24.06 -29.36
CA PRO A 42 -5.25 25.33 -29.41
C PRO A 42 -4.47 26.40 -30.18
N ALA A 43 -3.14 26.43 -30.09
CA ALA A 43 -2.32 27.34 -30.88
C ALA A 43 -2.46 27.09 -32.40
N GLY A 44 -2.41 25.82 -32.83
CA GLY A 44 -2.61 25.42 -34.21
C GLY A 44 -4.03 25.70 -34.69
N PHE A 45 -5.04 25.45 -33.85
CA PHE A 45 -6.44 25.74 -34.18
C PHE A 45 -6.67 27.25 -34.44
N ILE A 46 -6.06 28.13 -33.64
CA ILE A 46 -6.15 29.59 -33.83
C ILE A 46 -5.50 30.02 -35.15
N VAL A 47 -4.35 29.43 -35.51
CA VAL A 47 -3.67 29.75 -36.78
C VAL A 47 -4.46 29.27 -38.00
N PHE A 48 -5.18 28.14 -37.90
CA PHE A 48 -5.92 27.55 -39.03
C PHE A 48 -7.31 28.13 -39.27
N VAL A 49 -8.00 28.65 -38.24
CA VAL A 49 -9.44 28.99 -38.30
C VAL A 49 -9.71 30.50 -38.41
N ASP A 50 -8.66 31.31 -38.51
CA ASP A 50 -8.69 32.77 -38.48
C ASP A 50 -8.76 33.34 -37.05
N ALA A 51 -7.83 34.25 -36.73
CA ALA A 51 -7.50 34.69 -35.37
C ALA A 51 -8.49 35.73 -34.83
N SER A 52 -9.78 35.45 -34.96
CA SER A 52 -10.83 36.30 -34.40
C SER A 52 -10.84 36.23 -32.87
N GLU A 53 -11.04 37.39 -32.23
CA GLU A 53 -11.09 37.52 -30.77
C GLU A 53 -12.06 36.52 -30.12
N THR A 54 -13.22 36.30 -30.75
CA THR A 54 -14.23 35.33 -30.29
C THR A 54 -13.70 33.90 -30.25
N VAL A 55 -12.94 33.48 -31.26
CA VAL A 55 -12.36 32.13 -31.35
C VAL A 55 -11.28 31.95 -30.28
N ILE A 56 -10.43 32.96 -30.07
CA ILE A 56 -9.40 32.94 -29.02
C ILE A 56 -10.05 32.84 -27.63
N ARG A 57 -11.12 33.61 -27.39
CA ARG A 57 -11.84 33.61 -26.11
C ARG A 57 -12.56 32.28 -25.82
N ILE A 58 -13.24 31.69 -26.81
CA ILE A 58 -13.93 30.39 -26.65
C ILE A 58 -12.90 29.26 -26.44
N THR A 59 -11.78 29.30 -27.17
CA THR A 59 -10.70 28.32 -27.03
C THR A 59 -10.05 28.40 -25.64
N GLY A 60 -9.79 29.61 -25.15
CA GLY A 60 -9.28 29.83 -23.78
C GLY A 60 -10.25 29.31 -22.70
N MET A 61 -11.56 29.55 -22.87
CA MET A 61 -12.59 29.07 -21.93
C MET A 61 -12.71 27.53 -21.91
N LEU A 62 -12.62 26.89 -23.08
CA LEU A 62 -12.58 25.42 -23.17
C LEU A 62 -11.32 24.84 -22.51
N LEU A 63 -10.17 25.48 -22.71
CA LEU A 63 -8.90 25.06 -22.10
C LEU A 63 -8.97 25.18 -20.57
N GLN A 64 -9.58 26.24 -20.05
CA GLN A 64 -9.84 26.39 -18.61
C GLN A 64 -10.73 25.26 -18.09
N LEU A 65 -11.87 24.98 -18.74
CA LEU A 65 -12.75 23.88 -18.32
C LEU A 65 -12.05 22.51 -18.33
N LEU A 66 -11.22 22.25 -19.34
CA LEU A 66 -10.38 21.04 -19.41
C LEU A 66 -9.34 21.02 -18.29
N GLY A 67 -8.72 22.16 -17.98
CA GLY A 67 -7.80 22.30 -16.85
C GLY A 67 -8.47 21.98 -15.51
N ILE A 68 -9.66 22.54 -15.23
CA ILE A 68 -10.43 22.25 -14.02
C ILE A 68 -10.78 20.76 -13.96
N GLY A 69 -11.26 20.21 -15.07
CA GLY A 69 -11.59 18.79 -15.19
C GLY A 69 -10.40 17.87 -14.91
N THR A 70 -9.23 18.23 -15.41
CA THR A 70 -7.98 17.47 -15.20
C THR A 70 -7.53 17.50 -13.75
N VAL A 71 -7.59 18.67 -13.09
CA VAL A 71 -7.30 18.78 -11.65
C VAL A 71 -8.30 17.99 -10.82
N ALA A 72 -9.59 18.10 -11.12
CA ALA A 72 -10.65 17.36 -10.43
C ALA A 72 -10.48 15.84 -10.60
N TRP A 73 -10.10 15.39 -11.79
CA TRP A 73 -9.78 14.00 -12.08
C TRP A 73 -8.54 13.51 -11.34
N GLY A 74 -7.48 14.32 -11.29
CA GLY A 74 -6.27 14.03 -10.50
C GLY A 74 -6.60 13.82 -9.01
N ILE A 75 -7.36 14.76 -8.42
CA ILE A 75 -7.85 14.64 -7.04
C ILE A 75 -8.72 13.38 -6.85
N HIS A 76 -9.51 13.00 -7.85
CA HIS A 76 -10.33 11.80 -7.80
C HIS A 76 -9.49 10.52 -7.76
N ILE A 77 -8.45 10.43 -8.59
CA ILE A 77 -7.52 9.29 -8.62
C ILE A 77 -6.79 9.19 -7.28
N THR A 78 -6.20 10.28 -6.80
CA THR A 78 -5.46 10.29 -5.53
C THR A 78 -6.37 9.84 -4.37
N ARG A 79 -7.62 10.31 -4.30
CA ARG A 79 -8.56 9.85 -3.25
C ARG A 79 -8.92 8.37 -3.34
N LYS A 80 -9.03 7.83 -4.56
CA LYS A 80 -9.30 6.39 -4.77
C LYS A 80 -8.14 5.55 -4.26
N GLU A 81 -6.90 5.98 -4.47
CA GLU A 81 -5.71 5.29 -3.97
C GLU A 81 -5.62 5.33 -2.44
N PHE A 82 -6.03 6.43 -1.81
CA PHE A 82 -6.15 6.52 -0.35
C PHE A 82 -7.40 5.81 0.23
N GLY A 83 -8.20 5.09 -0.57
CA GLY A 83 -9.40 4.38 -0.10
C GLY A 83 -10.52 5.30 0.42
N HIS A 84 -10.42 6.61 0.17
CA HIS A 84 -11.43 7.57 0.59
C HIS A 84 -12.54 7.66 -0.47
N PRO A 85 -13.82 7.76 -0.07
CA PRO A 85 -14.90 7.95 -1.02
C PRO A 85 -14.67 9.24 -1.82
N SER A 86 -14.91 9.16 -3.13
CA SER A 86 -14.76 10.32 -4.02
C SER A 86 -15.55 11.52 -3.50
N VAL A 87 -15.06 12.75 -3.76
CA VAL A 87 -15.76 13.98 -3.33
C VAL A 87 -17.20 13.99 -3.80
N PHE A 88 -17.44 13.43 -4.99
CA PHE A 88 -18.76 13.25 -5.58
C PHE A 88 -19.59 12.20 -4.85
N ALA A 89 -19.01 11.10 -4.35
CA ALA A 89 -19.71 10.15 -3.48
C ALA A 89 -20.03 10.76 -2.12
N VAL A 90 -19.13 11.57 -1.54
CA VAL A 90 -19.41 12.33 -0.30
C VAL A 90 -20.51 13.35 -0.52
N TRP A 91 -20.48 14.07 -1.64
CA TRP A 91 -21.50 15.06 -2.02
C TRP A 91 -22.84 14.38 -2.32
N ARG A 92 -22.86 13.29 -3.07
CA ARG A 92 -24.06 12.46 -3.31
C ARG A 92 -24.59 11.85 -2.01
N LYS A 93 -23.72 11.39 -1.10
CA LYS A 93 -24.09 10.89 0.23
C LYS A 93 -24.62 12.00 1.14
N ARG A 94 -24.14 13.23 0.97
CA ARG A 94 -24.63 14.43 1.68
C ARG A 94 -25.97 14.88 1.11
N LEU A 95 -26.15 14.78 -0.21
CA LEU A 95 -27.41 15.04 -0.90
C LEU A 95 -28.45 13.95 -0.60
N SER A 96 -28.04 12.70 -0.43
CA SER A 96 -28.92 11.61 -0.01
C SER A 96 -29.16 11.58 1.51
N ARG A 97 -28.38 12.34 2.29
CA ARG A 97 -28.62 12.61 3.72
C ARG A 97 -29.42 13.90 3.93
N PHE A 98 -29.84 14.58 2.87
CA PHE A 98 -30.82 15.63 3.00
C PHE A 98 -32.08 14.98 3.59
N PRO A 99 -32.51 15.39 4.79
CA PRO A 99 -33.51 14.64 5.54
C PRO A 99 -34.83 14.61 4.74
N PRO A 100 -35.43 13.43 4.47
CA PRO A 100 -36.84 13.40 4.15
C PRO A 100 -37.59 13.97 5.36
N PHE A 101 -38.49 14.92 5.11
CA PHE A 101 -39.50 15.33 6.08
C PHE A 101 -40.19 14.05 6.60
N CYS A 102 -40.11 13.78 7.90
CA CYS A 102 -40.60 12.60 8.67
C CYS A 102 -39.60 11.46 8.93
N GLY A 103 -39.27 11.29 10.22
CA GLY A 103 -38.22 10.41 10.73
C GLY A 103 -38.59 8.93 10.86
N ARG A 104 -37.58 8.11 11.20
CA ARG A 104 -37.80 6.69 11.57
C ARG A 104 -36.74 6.15 12.53
N LEU A 105 -37.26 5.34 13.46
CA LEU A 105 -36.67 4.60 14.58
C LEU A 105 -35.43 3.76 14.22
N VAL A 106 -34.42 3.74 15.11
CA VAL A 106 -33.23 2.88 15.03
C VAL A 106 -33.35 1.75 16.07
N THR A 107 -33.33 0.50 15.61
CA THR A 107 -33.20 -0.69 16.46
C THR A 107 -31.85 -1.34 16.17
N GLY A 108 -30.98 -1.44 17.17
CA GLY A 108 -29.68 -2.11 17.07
C GLY A 108 -29.66 -3.41 17.86
N SER A 109 -29.19 -4.49 17.26
CA SER A 109 -28.83 -5.74 17.94
C SER A 109 -27.31 -5.95 17.86
N ALA A 110 -26.71 -6.38 18.95
CA ALA A 110 -25.30 -6.73 19.05
C ALA A 110 -25.17 -8.21 19.40
N HIS A 111 -24.38 -8.96 18.62
CA HIS A 111 -23.96 -10.32 18.94
C HIS A 111 -22.49 -10.31 19.34
N ILE A 112 -22.17 -10.96 20.46
CA ILE A 112 -20.80 -11.20 20.93
C ILE A 112 -20.56 -12.71 20.83
N THR A 113 -19.46 -13.11 20.19
CA THR A 113 -19.00 -14.50 20.13
C THR A 113 -17.66 -14.60 20.87
N LEU A 114 -17.58 -15.47 21.88
CA LEU A 114 -16.37 -15.77 22.64
C LEU A 114 -15.73 -17.05 22.09
N SER A 115 -14.53 -16.94 21.52
CA SER A 115 -13.73 -18.06 21.02
C SER A 115 -12.86 -18.65 22.13
N GLY A 116 -13.27 -19.81 22.64
CA GLY A 116 -12.48 -20.65 23.55
C GLY A 116 -11.42 -21.45 22.79
N GLY A 117 -10.16 -21.36 23.21
CA GLY A 117 -9.05 -22.10 22.62
C GLY A 117 -7.81 -22.08 23.53
N GLY A 118 -7.87 -22.82 24.63
CA GLY A 118 -6.71 -23.05 25.50
C GLY A 118 -6.47 -24.55 25.65
N THR A 119 -5.35 -25.04 25.11
CA THR A 119 -4.88 -26.42 25.29
C THR A 119 -4.24 -26.56 26.68
N VAL A 120 -4.78 -27.43 27.53
CA VAL A 120 -4.25 -27.73 28.87
C VAL A 120 -3.30 -28.94 28.77
N SER A 121 -2.05 -28.76 29.20
CA SER A 121 -1.06 -29.81 29.36
C SER A 121 -0.86 -30.11 30.84
N ALA A 122 -1.00 -31.38 31.26
CA ALA A 122 -0.80 -31.82 32.64
C ALA A 122 0.43 -32.73 32.72
N ARG A 123 1.36 -32.43 33.65
CA ARG A 123 2.51 -33.28 33.99
C ARG A 123 2.34 -33.87 35.38
N GLY A 124 2.47 -35.20 35.49
CA GLY A 124 2.50 -35.91 36.77
C GLY A 124 3.93 -36.17 37.24
N TYR A 125 4.16 -36.08 38.55
CA TYR A 125 5.45 -36.39 39.18
C TYR A 125 5.30 -37.57 40.15
N GLY A 126 6.19 -38.55 40.06
CA GLY A 126 6.34 -39.61 41.05
C GLY A 126 7.67 -39.48 41.79
N SER A 127 7.67 -39.78 43.09
CA SER A 127 8.88 -39.94 43.91
C SER A 127 8.85 -41.31 44.60
N LEU A 128 10.00 -41.97 44.69
CA LEU A 128 10.12 -43.24 45.40
C LEU A 128 10.30 -42.96 46.90
N SER A 129 9.37 -43.43 47.73
CA SER A 129 9.47 -43.38 49.19
C SER A 129 9.96 -44.73 49.71
N ALA A 130 11.00 -44.71 50.55
CA ALA A 130 11.37 -45.89 51.32
C ALA A 130 10.23 -46.21 52.30
N GLY A 131 9.74 -47.45 52.32
CA GLY A 131 8.55 -47.89 53.08
C GLY A 131 8.66 -47.74 54.61
N PRO A 132 7.67 -48.22 55.40
CA PRO A 132 7.67 -48.06 56.85
C PRO A 132 8.82 -48.86 57.49
N ASN A 133 9.71 -48.18 58.23
CA ASN A 133 10.97 -48.69 58.83
C ASN A 133 12.03 -49.23 57.84
N PRO A 134 12.60 -48.39 56.96
CA PRO A 134 13.69 -48.79 56.07
C PRO A 134 15.04 -48.78 56.80
N THR A 135 15.90 -49.74 56.50
CA THR A 135 17.31 -49.71 56.92
C THR A 135 18.03 -48.48 56.33
N ILE A 136 19.12 -48.03 56.94
CA ILE A 136 19.85 -46.82 56.49
C ILE A 136 20.26 -46.95 55.03
N GLU A 137 20.68 -48.15 54.63
CA GLU A 137 21.12 -48.49 53.28
C GLU A 137 19.98 -48.32 52.27
N ALA A 138 18.75 -48.76 52.61
CA ALA A 138 17.58 -48.59 51.77
C ALA A 138 17.19 -47.11 51.59
N ARG A 139 17.44 -46.26 52.60
CA ARG A 139 17.20 -44.81 52.49
C ARG A 139 18.22 -44.14 51.58
N VAL A 140 19.49 -44.53 51.68
CA VAL A 140 20.57 -43.99 50.82
C VAL A 140 20.31 -44.38 49.36
N GLN A 141 19.96 -45.64 49.10
CA GLN A 141 19.66 -46.11 47.75
C GLN A 141 18.45 -45.37 47.14
N ALA A 142 17.37 -45.18 47.90
CA ALA A 142 16.23 -44.40 47.44
C ALA A 142 16.60 -42.92 47.18
N LEU A 143 17.54 -42.35 47.93
CA LEU A 143 18.01 -40.98 47.73
C LEU A 143 18.84 -40.85 46.45
N GLU A 144 19.72 -41.82 46.18
CA GLU A 144 20.53 -41.89 44.96
C GLU A 144 19.65 -42.05 43.71
N GLU A 145 18.63 -42.89 43.77
CA GLU A 145 17.65 -43.05 42.68
C GLU A 145 16.85 -41.77 42.45
N ASN A 146 16.39 -41.12 43.52
CA ASN A 146 15.69 -39.83 43.40
C ASN A 146 16.62 -38.73 42.84
N LEU A 147 17.90 -38.71 43.20
CA LEU A 147 18.87 -37.76 42.66
C LEU A 147 19.10 -37.96 41.16
N LYS A 148 19.22 -39.22 40.70
CA LYS A 148 19.27 -39.54 39.26
C LYS A 148 18.02 -39.06 38.54
N LEU A 149 16.83 -39.36 39.08
CA LEU A 149 15.56 -38.91 38.49
C LEU A 149 15.46 -37.38 38.41
N VAL A 150 15.95 -36.65 39.40
CA VAL A 150 15.98 -35.18 39.37
C VAL A 150 16.94 -34.68 38.30
N ASN A 151 18.15 -35.25 38.21
CA ASN A 151 19.14 -34.83 37.22
C ASN A 151 18.66 -35.09 35.78
N ASP A 152 18.00 -36.23 35.56
CA ASP A 152 17.39 -36.57 34.28
C ASP A 152 16.26 -35.59 33.93
N ARG A 153 15.42 -35.22 34.90
CA ARG A 153 14.35 -34.22 34.71
C ARG A 153 14.90 -32.83 34.41
N VAL A 154 15.95 -32.40 35.11
CA VAL A 154 16.61 -31.12 34.86
C VAL A 154 17.18 -31.09 33.44
N SER A 155 17.89 -32.15 33.04
CA SER A 155 18.45 -32.28 31.70
C SER A 155 17.38 -32.30 30.62
N GLN A 156 16.28 -33.02 30.84
CA GLN A 156 15.14 -33.06 29.93
C GLN A 156 14.46 -31.69 29.80
N THR A 157 14.27 -30.99 30.92
CA THR A 157 13.63 -29.66 30.94
C THR A 157 14.51 -28.61 30.27
N GLN A 158 15.83 -28.66 30.47
CA GLN A 158 16.78 -27.79 29.76
C GLN A 158 16.73 -28.02 28.25
N ASN A 159 16.76 -29.29 27.82
CA ASN A 159 16.66 -29.63 26.39
C ASN A 159 15.33 -29.16 25.77
N GLU A 160 14.23 -29.24 26.51
CA GLU A 160 12.93 -28.76 26.05
C GLU A 160 12.88 -27.22 25.96
N MET A 161 13.40 -26.53 26.98
CA MET A 161 13.53 -25.05 26.94
C MET A 161 14.41 -24.60 25.78
N ASP A 162 15.56 -25.24 25.55
CA ASP A 162 16.46 -24.88 24.44
C ASP A 162 15.79 -25.09 23.08
N ARG A 163 14.98 -26.14 22.93
CA ARG A 163 14.21 -26.40 21.71
C ARG A 163 13.13 -25.35 21.49
N GLU A 164 12.37 -25.01 22.52
CA GLU A 164 11.34 -23.97 22.43
C GLU A 164 11.95 -22.59 22.18
N PHE A 165 13.09 -22.28 22.81
CA PHE A 165 13.80 -21.02 22.59
C PHE A 165 14.29 -20.89 21.15
N ARG A 166 14.86 -21.96 20.58
CA ARG A 166 15.25 -21.99 19.16
C ARG A 166 14.04 -21.80 18.24
N LYS A 167 12.94 -22.51 18.51
CA LYS A 167 11.70 -22.39 17.73
C LYS A 167 11.10 -20.98 17.79
N GLN A 168 11.09 -20.35 18.96
CA GLN A 168 10.65 -18.96 19.12
C GLN A 168 11.59 -17.99 18.41
N SER A 169 12.91 -18.18 18.51
CA SER A 169 13.89 -17.36 17.81
C SER A 169 13.72 -17.46 16.29
N ASP A 170 13.45 -18.65 15.75
CA ASP A 170 13.23 -18.85 14.32
C ASP A 170 11.92 -18.22 13.86
N THR A 171 10.86 -18.33 14.68
CA THR A 171 9.57 -17.66 14.42
C THR A 171 9.73 -16.15 14.38
N LEU A 172 10.48 -15.57 15.34
CA LEU A 172 10.76 -14.14 15.38
C LEU A 172 11.57 -13.66 14.16
N LYS A 173 12.56 -14.45 13.72
CA LYS A 173 13.33 -14.12 12.50
C LYS A 173 12.44 -14.13 11.26
N GLN A 174 11.54 -15.12 11.14
CA GLN A 174 10.59 -15.19 10.04
C GLN A 174 9.63 -13.99 10.06
N GLU A 175 9.08 -13.65 11.23
CA GLU A 175 8.22 -12.49 11.38
C GLU A 175 8.96 -11.19 11.03
N GLN A 176 10.21 -11.04 11.47
CA GLN A 176 11.02 -9.87 11.14
C GLN A 176 11.27 -9.75 9.64
N GLN A 177 11.51 -10.86 8.94
CA GLN A 177 11.67 -10.88 7.49
C GLN A 177 10.37 -10.51 6.77
N VAL A 178 9.24 -11.08 7.20
CA VAL A 178 7.92 -10.78 6.62
C VAL A 178 7.58 -9.30 6.83
N ARG A 179 7.76 -8.77 8.04
CA ARG A 179 7.53 -7.35 8.33
C ARG A 179 8.43 -6.44 7.50
N ALA A 180 9.71 -6.81 7.32
CA ALA A 180 10.62 -6.02 6.49
C ALA A 180 10.19 -5.99 5.01
N ASP A 181 9.69 -7.10 4.47
CA ASP A 181 9.17 -7.18 3.10
C ASP A 181 7.86 -6.39 2.94
N GLU A 182 6.95 -6.51 3.92
CA GLU A 182 5.71 -5.73 3.97
C GLU A 182 5.99 -4.22 4.07
N ASP A 183 6.92 -3.80 4.92
CA ASP A 183 7.32 -2.40 5.07
C ASP A 183 7.92 -1.85 3.76
N GLN A 184 8.75 -2.63 3.06
CA GLN A 184 9.28 -2.23 1.75
C GLN A 184 8.16 -2.06 0.72
N HIS A 185 7.20 -2.98 0.70
CA HIS A 185 6.06 -2.91 -0.20
C HIS A 185 5.11 -1.74 0.13
N ILE A 186 4.90 -1.42 1.41
CA ILE A 186 4.15 -0.23 1.84
C ILE A 186 4.87 1.04 1.41
N ARG A 187 6.19 1.15 1.63
CA ARG A 187 6.99 2.30 1.18
C ARG A 187 6.90 2.49 -0.33
N ALA A 188 7.06 1.43 -1.11
CA ALA A 188 6.94 1.49 -2.57
C ALA A 188 5.53 1.94 -3.01
N LYS A 189 4.47 1.50 -2.32
CA LYS A 189 3.10 1.98 -2.57
C LYS A 189 2.92 3.45 -2.18
N MET A 190 3.50 3.90 -1.07
CA MET A 190 3.46 5.31 -0.67
C MET A 190 4.16 6.19 -1.70
N GLU A 191 5.36 5.80 -2.14
CA GLU A 191 6.12 6.53 -3.17
C GLU A 191 5.36 6.59 -4.51
N ALA A 192 4.74 5.48 -4.94
CA ALA A 192 3.91 5.46 -6.13
C ALA A 192 2.65 6.32 -6.01
N THR A 193 2.03 6.39 -4.82
CA THR A 193 0.83 7.19 -4.56
C THR A 193 1.16 8.69 -4.49
N GLU A 194 2.28 9.05 -3.87
CA GLU A 194 2.77 10.42 -3.78
C GLU A 194 3.15 10.99 -5.16
N THR A 195 3.82 10.19 -5.98
CA THR A 195 4.28 10.61 -7.32
C THR A 195 3.15 10.56 -8.36
N GLY A 196 2.27 9.55 -8.32
CA GLY A 196 1.23 9.35 -9.33
C GLY A 196 0.18 10.46 -9.40
N GLY A 197 -0.23 11.01 -8.26
CA GLY A 197 -1.21 12.10 -8.20
C GLY A 197 -0.63 13.48 -8.53
N LEU A 198 0.63 13.72 -8.14
CA LEU A 198 1.26 15.03 -8.23
C LEU A 198 1.46 15.48 -9.68
N HIS A 199 1.91 14.57 -10.56
CA HIS A 199 2.13 14.90 -11.97
C HIS A 199 0.82 15.25 -12.70
N ILE A 200 -0.28 14.56 -12.41
CA ILE A 200 -1.59 14.84 -13.01
C ILE A 200 -2.14 16.19 -12.51
N SER A 201 -1.98 16.49 -11.22
CA SER A 201 -2.42 17.77 -10.65
C SER A 201 -1.59 18.95 -11.19
N ALA A 202 -0.28 18.80 -11.28
CA ALA A 202 0.62 19.81 -11.85
C ALA A 202 0.28 20.11 -13.33
N MET A 203 -0.03 19.07 -14.11
CA MET A 203 -0.46 19.22 -15.51
C MET A 203 -1.77 20.00 -15.62
N GLY A 204 -2.76 19.67 -14.79
CA GLY A 204 -4.03 20.39 -14.75
C GLY A 204 -3.85 21.86 -14.38
N ALA A 205 -2.97 22.15 -13.42
CA ALA A 205 -2.63 23.52 -13.03
C ALA A 205 -1.92 24.30 -14.16
N LEU A 206 -1.01 23.66 -14.90
CA LEU A 206 -0.36 24.26 -16.07
C LEU A 206 -1.37 24.58 -17.18
N CYS A 207 -2.28 23.65 -17.48
CA CYS A 207 -3.35 23.83 -18.46
C CYS A 207 -4.27 25.01 -18.07
N LEU A 208 -4.65 25.09 -16.79
CA LEU A 208 -5.41 26.23 -16.26
C LEU A 208 -4.67 27.55 -16.42
N PHE A 209 -3.39 27.59 -16.05
CA PHE A 209 -2.57 28.78 -16.13
C PHE A 209 -2.48 29.31 -17.58
N VAL A 210 -2.22 28.43 -18.54
CA VAL A 210 -2.18 28.78 -19.97
C VAL A 210 -3.56 29.25 -20.45
N GLY A 211 -4.64 28.57 -20.08
CA GLY A 211 -6.01 28.96 -20.44
C GLY A 211 -6.43 30.31 -19.87
N VAL A 212 -5.99 30.65 -18.66
CA VAL A 212 -6.21 31.99 -18.06
C VAL A 212 -5.45 33.05 -18.84
N ILE A 213 -4.16 32.84 -19.13
CA ILE A 213 -3.36 33.81 -19.90
C ILE A 213 -3.98 34.05 -21.29
N MET A 214 -4.33 32.99 -22.02
CA MET A 214 -4.94 33.12 -23.34
C MET A 214 -6.27 33.86 -23.29
N SER A 215 -7.10 33.62 -22.27
CA SER A 215 -8.38 34.33 -22.12
C SER A 215 -8.20 35.80 -21.69
N SER A 216 -7.16 36.13 -20.91
CA SER A 216 -6.90 37.48 -20.42
C SER A 216 -6.23 38.37 -21.47
N VAL A 217 -5.37 37.81 -22.32
CA VAL A 217 -4.61 38.55 -23.35
C VAL A 217 -5.25 38.41 -24.74
N ALA A 218 -6.46 37.83 -24.84
CA ALA A 218 -7.14 37.55 -26.10
C ALA A 218 -7.30 38.80 -27.01
N SER A 219 -7.61 39.96 -26.42
CA SER A 219 -7.78 41.21 -27.16
C SER A 219 -6.48 41.78 -27.73
N GLU A 220 -5.36 41.63 -27.02
CA GLU A 220 -4.04 42.05 -27.53
C GLU A 220 -3.49 41.08 -28.56
N LEU A 221 -3.68 39.77 -28.36
CA LEU A 221 -3.29 38.73 -29.31
C LEU A 221 -4.04 38.87 -30.64
N ALA A 222 -5.35 39.14 -30.59
CA ALA A 222 -6.15 39.37 -31.80
C ALA A 222 -5.70 40.63 -32.58
N MET A 223 -5.11 41.61 -31.91
CA MET A 223 -4.57 42.81 -32.55
C MET A 223 -3.20 42.58 -33.17
N TRP A 224 -2.36 41.74 -32.55
CA TRP A 224 -1.02 41.39 -33.05
C TRP A 224 -1.03 40.37 -34.18
N LEU A 225 -2.03 39.48 -34.25
CA LEU A 225 -2.12 38.44 -35.28
C LEU A 225 -2.78 38.91 -36.59
N LYS A 226 -3.24 40.16 -36.64
CA LYS A 226 -3.94 40.76 -37.78
C LYS A 226 -2.99 41.63 -38.59
#